data_AF-A0A9D9GJ89-F1
#
_entry.id   AF-A0A9D9GJ89-F1
#
_cell.length_a   1.000
_cell.length_b   1.000
_cell.length_c   1.000
_cell.angle_alpha   90.00
_cell.angle_beta   90.00
_cell.angle_gamma   90.00
#
_symmetry.space_group_name_H-M   'P 1'
#
loop_
_entity.id
_entity.type
_entity.pdbx_description
1 polymer ?
#
loop_
_entity_poly.entity_id
_entity_poly.type
_entity_poly.pdbx_seq_one_letter_code
_entity_poly.pdbx_strand_id
1 'polypeptide(L)'
;MSKKFVPKHFGDKNPNPKLIKLVRHITDRIPGKIKMTTEAPEYWGLACIFEDEMDPVTREASLDLLLDMLPGNPFRVRKHWTRAQLHELNGQKHYCASAEDFDALLDKLAFFGMLEYDYGDKYTKNGPVPGTSYNREDRIYWVPMFVPGSAEYTNMNVELMDRHPELAMFFERMTFLPLEKITPMVPMGGSGIGMHVIPVEKAISMENETIDIEHISYWLKRYEGHLAVGICSCRYGRKKLDEGCADDYRDWCIGVGDMAEYLNETGRGHYISYDECMAILKKAEDHGFVHQITNIDGEGKIFAICNCNVKICNALRTSQLFNTPNMSRSSFVASVDKKNCVACGRCVEYCPAGAVKLGQKLCTSHGEVEYPRQELPDESRWGPHKWTEDYRDKNRINCYESGTSPCKTACPAHIAVQGYLKKAAQGKYREALELIKRENPFPAVCGRICNRRCEDACTRGTIDKPVAIDAVKKFLAEQDLKAETRFVPKVNICSNVQDRWEEKIAIIGGGPAGLSCAYYLAVQGYKPTVFEKNEEPGGMLRYGIPSYKLDKDVIKAEIDIMREIGVEIRTGVEVGKDITIAQLREQGYKGFYVAIGCQ
;
A
#
# COMPACT_ATOMS: atom_id res chain seq x y z
N MET A 1 -2.37 18.10 -6.05
CA MET A 1 -3.56 18.05 -5.16
C MET A 1 -4.83 18.04 -5.99
N SER A 2 -5.85 17.28 -5.60
CA SER A 2 -7.07 17.11 -6.40
C SER A 2 -7.95 18.38 -6.39
N LYS A 3 -8.66 18.56 -7.51
CA LYS A 3 -9.72 19.57 -7.73
C LYS A 3 -10.97 18.92 -8.33
N LYS A 4 -11.14 17.60 -8.12
CA LYS A 4 -12.20 16.81 -8.77
C LYS A 4 -13.59 17.34 -8.43
N PHE A 5 -13.81 17.77 -7.20
CA PHE A 5 -15.08 18.30 -6.71
C PHE A 5 -14.95 19.78 -6.37
N VAL A 6 -16.05 20.51 -6.56
CA VAL A 6 -16.22 21.87 -6.04
C VAL A 6 -17.09 21.74 -4.79
N PRO A 7 -16.54 21.93 -3.57
CA PRO A 7 -17.31 21.78 -2.34
C PRO A 7 -18.48 22.77 -2.31
N LYS A 8 -19.66 22.30 -1.91
CA LYS A 8 -20.88 23.13 -1.86
C LYS A 8 -20.71 24.39 -0.99
N HIS A 9 -20.02 24.23 0.13
CA HIS A 9 -19.79 25.27 1.13
C HIS A 9 -18.52 26.12 0.88
N PHE A 10 -17.88 25.96 -0.28
CA PHE A 10 -16.70 26.74 -0.62
C PHE A 10 -17.06 28.21 -0.81
N GLY A 11 -16.49 29.08 0.03
CA GLY A 11 -16.72 30.52 -0.07
C GLY A 11 -18.10 30.97 0.46
N ASP A 12 -18.70 30.22 1.38
CA ASP A 12 -19.95 30.58 2.04
C ASP A 12 -19.96 32.05 2.51
N LYS A 13 -21.03 32.77 2.17
CA LYS A 13 -21.20 34.20 2.50
C LYS A 13 -21.68 34.42 3.93
N ASN A 14 -22.46 33.49 4.47
CA ASN A 14 -23.06 33.57 5.80
C ASN A 14 -22.74 32.30 6.61
N PRO A 15 -21.45 32.06 6.94
CA PRO A 15 -21.06 30.85 7.67
C PRO A 15 -21.59 30.85 9.11
N ASN A 16 -21.89 29.67 9.64
CA ASN A 16 -22.24 29.52 11.05
C ASN A 16 -21.03 29.92 11.94
N PRO A 17 -21.16 30.91 12.82
CA PRO A 17 -20.03 31.40 13.63
C PRO A 17 -19.52 30.35 14.62
N LYS A 18 -20.39 29.46 15.13
CA LYS A 18 -19.98 28.37 16.03
C LYS A 18 -19.18 27.32 15.29
N LEU A 19 -19.57 26.99 14.06
CA LEU A 19 -18.81 26.08 13.20
C LEU A 19 -17.41 26.64 12.91
N ILE A 20 -17.31 27.92 12.54
CA ILE A 20 -16.01 28.58 12.33
C ILE A 20 -15.14 28.49 13.60
N LYS A 21 -15.74 28.70 14.78
CA LYS A 21 -15.04 28.59 16.06
C LYS A 21 -14.55 27.16 16.33
N LEU A 22 -15.40 26.16 16.08
CA LEU A 22 -15.08 24.74 16.25
C LEU A 22 -13.91 24.33 15.35
N VAL A 23 -14.04 24.61 14.05
CA VAL A 23 -13.03 24.31 13.02
C VAL A 23 -11.68 24.98 13.36
N ARG A 24 -11.71 26.25 13.81
CA ARG A 24 -10.52 26.99 14.24
C ARG A 24 -9.84 26.35 15.46
N HIS A 25 -10.59 25.71 16.34
CA HIS A 25 -10.04 25.03 17.51
C HIS A 25 -9.42 23.68 17.13
N ILE A 26 -10.09 22.91 16.26
CA ILE A 26 -9.65 21.58 15.83
C ILE A 26 -8.43 21.64 14.92
N THR A 27 -8.35 22.60 13.99
CA THR A 27 -7.27 22.67 12.99
C THR A 27 -5.88 22.73 13.62
N ASP A 28 -4.95 21.92 13.16
CA ASP A 28 -3.53 21.93 13.51
C ASP A 28 -2.72 22.93 12.67
N ARG A 29 -3.35 23.56 11.67
CA ARG A 29 -2.72 24.62 10.85
C ARG A 29 -2.70 25.95 11.60
N ILE A 30 -1.51 26.44 11.91
CA ILE A 30 -1.32 27.76 12.55
C ILE A 30 -2.08 28.89 11.82
N PRO A 31 -2.01 29.04 10.48
CA PRO A 31 -2.79 30.08 9.79
C PRO A 31 -4.30 29.94 10.02
N GLY A 32 -4.82 28.71 10.01
CA GLY A 32 -6.23 28.42 10.27
C GLY A 32 -6.64 28.77 11.70
N LYS A 33 -5.79 28.48 12.70
CA LYS A 33 -6.03 28.87 14.10
C LYS A 33 -6.11 30.38 14.30
N ILE A 34 -5.34 31.16 13.52
CA ILE A 34 -5.35 32.63 13.57
C ILE A 34 -6.58 33.17 12.85
N LYS A 35 -6.81 32.74 11.60
CA LYS A 35 -7.92 33.21 10.77
C LYS A 35 -8.44 32.07 9.90
N MET A 36 -9.65 31.62 10.21
CA MET A 36 -10.37 30.64 9.39
C MET A 36 -11.19 31.34 8.31
N THR A 37 -11.19 30.81 7.09
CA THR A 37 -11.97 31.32 5.96
C THR A 37 -12.90 30.23 5.42
N THR A 38 -13.96 30.61 4.73
CA THR A 38 -14.93 29.66 4.15
C THR A 38 -14.41 28.97 2.88
N GLU A 39 -13.28 29.40 2.35
CA GLU A 39 -12.55 28.72 1.28
C GLU A 39 -11.64 27.59 1.81
N ALA A 40 -11.39 27.58 3.12
CA ALA A 40 -10.47 26.63 3.74
C ALA A 40 -11.08 25.21 3.80
N PRO A 41 -10.30 24.16 3.50
CA PRO A 41 -10.75 22.78 3.57
C PRO A 41 -11.29 22.35 4.93
N GLU A 42 -10.74 22.91 6.00
CA GLU A 42 -11.23 22.69 7.36
C GLU A 42 -12.69 23.11 7.53
N TYR A 43 -13.09 24.21 6.90
CA TYR A 43 -14.45 24.73 7.00
C TYR A 43 -15.41 23.91 6.14
N TRP A 44 -15.20 23.87 4.82
CA TRP A 44 -16.18 23.25 3.93
C TRP A 44 -16.27 21.73 4.15
N GLY A 45 -15.21 21.08 4.65
CA GLY A 45 -15.23 19.66 5.02
C GLY A 45 -16.09 19.34 6.24
N LEU A 46 -16.26 20.27 7.18
CA LEU A 46 -17.19 20.10 8.30
C LEU A 46 -18.56 20.72 8.01
N ALA A 47 -18.62 21.79 7.22
CA ALA A 47 -19.88 22.43 6.85
C ALA A 47 -20.83 21.47 6.14
N CYS A 48 -20.35 20.63 5.21
CA CYS A 48 -21.20 19.63 4.57
C CYS A 48 -21.78 18.60 5.56
N ILE A 49 -21.17 18.41 6.73
CA ILE A 49 -21.73 17.54 7.78
C ILE A 49 -22.78 18.30 8.59
N PHE A 50 -22.40 19.46 9.14
CA PHE A 50 -23.26 20.19 10.07
C PHE A 50 -24.43 20.90 9.38
N GLU A 51 -24.24 21.40 8.17
CA GLU A 51 -25.26 22.18 7.46
C GLU A 51 -26.19 21.30 6.62
N ASP A 52 -25.71 20.16 6.11
CA ASP A 52 -26.52 19.30 5.22
C ASP A 52 -27.08 18.05 5.89
N GLU A 53 -26.38 17.45 6.86
CA GLU A 53 -26.79 16.17 7.48
C GLU A 53 -27.51 16.35 8.83
N MET A 54 -27.66 17.60 9.29
CA MET A 54 -28.31 17.94 10.55
C MET A 54 -29.37 19.02 10.37
N ASP A 55 -30.52 18.86 11.01
CA ASP A 55 -31.48 19.94 11.14
C ASP A 55 -30.92 21.06 12.05
N PRO A 56 -31.45 22.30 11.96
CA PRO A 56 -30.89 23.43 12.70
C PRO A 56 -30.82 23.22 14.22
N VAL A 57 -31.77 22.50 14.83
CA VAL A 57 -31.79 22.28 16.29
C VAL A 57 -30.66 21.33 16.67
N THR A 58 -30.57 20.18 16.00
CA THR A 58 -29.51 19.20 16.21
C THR A 58 -28.12 19.81 15.94
N ARG A 59 -27.99 20.62 14.89
CA ARG A 59 -26.74 21.30 14.53
C ARG A 59 -26.25 22.22 15.65
N GLU A 60 -27.12 23.08 16.16
CA GLU A 60 -26.75 24.03 17.22
C GLU A 60 -26.39 23.29 18.52
N ALA A 61 -27.17 22.28 18.91
CA ALA A 61 -26.87 21.44 20.07
C ALA A 61 -25.53 20.72 19.93
N SER A 62 -25.23 20.19 18.74
CA SER A 62 -23.96 19.54 18.42
C SER A 62 -22.78 20.51 18.54
N LEU A 63 -22.88 21.69 17.92
CA LEU A 63 -21.82 22.69 17.94
C LEU A 63 -21.56 23.22 19.36
N ASP A 64 -22.61 23.45 20.14
CA ASP A 64 -22.47 23.89 21.53
C ASP A 64 -21.81 22.81 22.40
N LEU A 65 -22.25 21.55 22.28
CA LEU A 65 -21.64 20.42 22.99
C LEU A 65 -20.15 20.29 22.65
N LEU A 66 -19.81 20.22 21.37
CA LEU A 66 -18.42 20.02 20.92
C LEU A 66 -17.52 21.19 21.37
N LEU A 67 -18.03 22.43 21.33
CA LEU A 67 -17.29 23.60 21.82
C LEU A 67 -17.07 23.58 23.34
N ASP A 68 -18.06 23.14 24.13
CA ASP A 68 -17.93 23.02 25.58
C ASP A 68 -17.06 21.81 26.00
N MET A 69 -16.96 20.78 25.14
CA MET A 69 -16.05 19.64 25.34
C MET A 69 -14.58 20.01 25.09
N LEU A 70 -14.31 20.99 24.22
CA LEU A 70 -12.96 21.41 23.88
C LEU A 70 -12.28 22.11 25.07
N PRO A 71 -10.96 21.90 25.28
CA PRO A 71 -10.25 22.56 26.35
C PRO A 71 -10.07 24.06 26.03
N GLY A 72 -9.99 24.91 27.06
CA GLY A 72 -9.78 26.36 26.85
C GLY A 72 -8.47 26.73 26.15
N ASN A 73 -7.52 25.79 26.03
CA ASN A 73 -6.28 25.97 25.27
C ASN A 73 -6.49 25.55 23.80
N PRO A 74 -6.42 26.47 22.82
CA PRO A 74 -6.62 26.15 21.41
C PRO A 74 -5.53 25.26 20.80
N PHE A 75 -4.43 24.99 21.50
CA PHE A 75 -3.39 24.05 21.09
C PHE A 75 -3.61 22.62 21.60
N ARG A 76 -4.70 22.37 22.34
CA ARG A 76 -5.14 21.03 22.74
C ARG A 76 -6.55 20.79 22.20
N VAL A 77 -6.80 19.59 21.69
CA VAL A 77 -8.12 19.22 21.13
C VAL A 77 -8.72 18.06 21.93
N ARG A 78 -7.91 17.04 22.24
CA ARG A 78 -8.35 15.81 22.92
C ARG A 78 -8.42 15.98 24.43
N LYS A 79 -9.55 16.48 24.93
CA LYS A 79 -9.94 16.39 26.34
C LYS A 79 -10.92 15.22 26.49
N HIS A 80 -10.62 14.30 27.40
CA HIS A 80 -11.45 13.13 27.67
C HIS A 80 -12.61 13.47 28.62
N TRP A 81 -13.77 12.90 28.35
CA TRP A 81 -15.00 13.04 29.13
C TRP A 81 -15.66 11.68 29.32
N THR A 82 -15.98 11.31 30.55
CA THR A 82 -16.78 10.10 30.78
C THR A 82 -18.23 10.33 30.36
N ARG A 83 -18.97 9.26 30.03
CA ARG A 83 -20.42 9.37 29.77
C ARG A 83 -21.15 10.11 30.88
N ALA A 84 -20.87 9.79 32.14
CA ALA A 84 -21.49 10.45 33.30
C ALA A 84 -21.24 11.97 33.31
N GLN A 85 -20.02 12.42 33.00
CA GLN A 85 -19.70 13.85 32.93
C GLN A 85 -20.43 14.56 31.78
N LEU A 86 -20.59 13.90 30.63
CA LEU A 86 -21.35 14.47 29.51
C LEU A 86 -22.84 14.58 29.82
N HIS A 87 -23.41 13.58 30.50
CA HIS A 87 -24.81 13.64 30.95
C HIS A 87 -25.03 14.71 32.02
N GLU A 88 -24.09 14.91 32.94
CA GLU A 88 -24.11 16.04 33.88
C GLU A 88 -24.06 17.38 33.13
N LEU A 89 -23.17 17.51 32.14
CA LEU A 89 -23.06 18.71 31.31
C LEU A 89 -24.37 18.97 30.54
N ASN A 90 -25.01 17.94 29.98
CA ASN A 90 -26.31 18.06 29.34
C ASN A 90 -27.40 18.50 30.34
N GLY A 91 -27.37 17.99 31.57
CA GLY A 91 -28.28 18.42 32.64
C GLY A 91 -28.15 19.90 33.02
N GLN A 92 -26.95 20.48 32.86
CA GLN A 92 -26.68 21.89 33.14
C GLN A 92 -26.96 22.82 31.95
N LYS A 93 -26.67 22.35 30.72
CA LYS A 93 -26.67 23.16 29.49
C LYS A 93 -27.86 22.91 28.58
N HIS A 94 -28.59 21.82 28.81
CA HIS A 94 -29.81 21.43 28.10
C HIS A 94 -29.64 21.35 26.58
N TYR A 95 -28.59 20.67 26.09
CA TYR A 95 -28.42 20.43 24.65
C TYR A 95 -29.55 19.59 24.08
N CYS A 96 -29.99 18.57 24.85
CA CYS A 96 -31.10 17.70 24.53
C CYS A 96 -32.10 17.64 25.71
N ALA A 97 -33.37 17.38 25.40
CA ALA A 97 -34.45 17.35 26.39
C ALA A 97 -34.38 16.14 27.33
N SER A 98 -33.93 14.99 26.84
CA SER A 98 -33.83 13.74 27.60
C SER A 98 -32.43 13.12 27.52
N ALA A 99 -32.14 12.20 28.45
CA ALA A 99 -30.90 11.43 28.43
C ALA A 99 -30.79 10.51 27.19
N GLU A 100 -31.92 9.96 26.74
CA GLU A 100 -31.99 9.11 25.54
C GLU A 100 -31.70 9.91 24.27
N ASP A 101 -32.29 11.11 24.13
CA ASP A 101 -32.00 12.01 23.01
C ASP A 101 -30.52 12.45 23.00
N PHE A 102 -29.95 12.67 24.18
CA PHE A 102 -28.54 13.05 24.30
C PHE A 102 -27.62 11.91 23.89
N ASP A 103 -27.92 10.67 24.32
CA ASP A 103 -27.21 9.48 23.89
C ASP A 103 -27.29 9.28 22.36
N ALA A 104 -28.47 9.52 21.76
CA ALA A 104 -28.64 9.49 20.31
C ALA A 104 -27.83 10.58 19.59
N LEU A 105 -27.69 11.77 20.19
CA LEU A 105 -26.82 12.83 19.69
C LEU A 105 -25.34 12.39 19.70
N LEU A 106 -24.88 11.79 20.79
CA LEU A 106 -23.50 11.28 20.90
C LEU A 106 -23.22 10.21 19.84
N ASP A 107 -24.14 9.26 19.64
CA ASP A 107 -24.02 8.22 18.61
C ASP A 107 -24.01 8.82 17.20
N LYS A 108 -24.86 9.82 16.93
CA LYS A 108 -24.89 10.54 15.65
C LYS A 108 -23.57 11.27 15.37
N LEU A 109 -22.99 11.93 16.38
CA LEU A 109 -21.69 12.59 16.25
C LEU A 109 -20.56 11.59 16.04
N ALA A 110 -20.61 10.43 16.71
CA ALA A 110 -19.66 9.34 16.48
C ALA A 110 -19.78 8.74 15.07
N PHE A 111 -20.99 8.58 14.55
CA PHE A 111 -21.25 8.12 13.19
C PHE A 111 -20.71 9.07 12.12
N PHE A 112 -20.79 10.38 12.33
CA PHE A 112 -20.16 11.37 11.46
C PHE A 112 -18.67 11.57 11.71
N GLY A 113 -18.12 10.97 12.77
CA GLY A 113 -16.71 11.09 13.14
C GLY A 113 -16.36 12.44 13.78
N MET A 114 -17.35 13.18 14.27
CA MET A 114 -17.17 14.43 15.00
C MET A 114 -16.90 14.21 16.49
N LEU A 115 -17.17 12.99 16.96
CA LEU A 115 -16.89 12.54 18.31
C LEU A 115 -16.25 11.16 18.24
N GLU A 116 -15.26 10.90 19.07
CA GLU A 116 -14.58 9.62 19.17
C GLU A 116 -14.73 9.10 20.60
N TYR A 117 -14.68 7.78 20.78
CA TYR A 117 -14.71 7.16 22.11
C TYR A 117 -13.89 5.88 22.20
N ASP A 118 -13.43 5.58 23.41
CA ASP A 118 -12.77 4.32 23.77
C ASP A 118 -13.27 3.81 25.15
N TYR A 119 -12.65 2.73 25.63
CA TYR A 119 -12.97 2.09 26.91
C TYR A 119 -11.78 2.16 27.89
N GLY A 120 -10.83 3.07 27.67
CA GLY A 120 -9.73 3.36 28.58
C GLY A 120 -8.51 2.42 28.49
N ASP A 121 -8.26 1.78 27.34
CA ASP A 121 -7.08 0.92 27.08
C ASP A 121 -6.84 -0.15 28.14
N LYS A 122 -7.84 -1.01 28.37
CA LYS A 122 -7.77 -2.04 29.41
C LYS A 122 -7.01 -3.30 28.96
N TYR A 123 -5.79 -3.13 28.46
CA TYR A 123 -4.96 -4.20 27.89
C TYR A 123 -3.58 -4.31 28.55
N THR A 124 -3.09 -5.54 28.68
CA THR A 124 -1.73 -5.87 29.15
C THR A 124 -0.92 -6.46 28.00
N LYS A 125 0.41 -6.59 28.16
CA LYS A 125 1.25 -7.28 27.18
C LYS A 125 0.82 -8.74 26.90
N ASN A 126 0.03 -9.34 27.79
CA ASN A 126 -0.42 -10.73 27.69
C ASN A 126 -1.87 -10.85 27.20
N GLY A 127 -2.51 -9.74 26.83
CA GLY A 127 -3.92 -9.71 26.41
C GLY A 127 -4.78 -8.74 27.23
N PRO A 128 -6.10 -8.74 26.99
CA PRO A 128 -7.08 -7.92 27.71
C PRO A 128 -7.04 -8.17 29.22
N VAL A 129 -7.28 -7.13 30.02
CA VAL A 129 -7.40 -7.29 31.48
C VAL A 129 -8.67 -8.12 31.77
N PRO A 130 -8.61 -9.20 32.57
CA PRO A 130 -9.78 -10.01 32.88
C PRO A 130 -10.87 -9.23 33.62
N GLY A 131 -12.14 -9.52 33.30
CA GLY A 131 -13.30 -8.88 33.96
C GLY A 131 -13.57 -7.44 33.51
N THR A 132 -13.00 -7.03 32.37
CA THR A 132 -13.24 -5.72 31.78
C THR A 132 -14.55 -5.69 31.01
N SER A 133 -15.29 -4.59 31.17
CA SER A 133 -16.49 -4.29 30.41
C SER A 133 -16.19 -3.30 29.28
N TYR A 134 -16.86 -3.53 28.16
CA TYR A 134 -16.92 -2.66 26.99
C TYR A 134 -18.36 -2.14 26.80
N ASN A 135 -19.03 -1.85 27.92
CA ASN A 135 -20.41 -1.39 27.91
C ASN A 135 -20.44 0.11 27.61
N ARG A 136 -21.53 0.57 26.99
CA ARG A 136 -21.77 2.00 26.69
C ARG A 136 -21.53 2.95 27.86
N GLU A 137 -21.81 2.49 29.08
CA GLU A 137 -21.61 3.24 30.33
C GLU A 137 -20.15 3.56 30.65
N ASP A 138 -19.23 2.72 30.17
CA ASP A 138 -17.80 2.84 30.41
C ASP A 138 -17.07 3.70 29.36
N ARG A 139 -17.80 4.19 28.35
CA ARG A 139 -17.21 4.97 27.25
C ARG A 139 -16.63 6.29 27.73
N ILE A 140 -15.45 6.60 27.20
CA ILE A 140 -14.75 7.87 27.37
C ILE A 140 -14.73 8.56 26.01
N TYR A 141 -15.22 9.80 25.94
CA TYR A 141 -15.43 10.55 24.70
C TYR A 141 -14.46 11.73 24.57
N TRP A 142 -14.12 12.09 23.33
CA TRP A 142 -13.39 13.33 23.02
C TRP A 142 -13.69 13.83 21.61
N VAL A 143 -13.45 15.12 21.39
CA VAL A 143 -13.45 15.70 20.04
C VAL A 143 -12.13 15.31 19.36
N PRO A 144 -12.16 14.61 18.21
CA PRO A 144 -10.95 14.21 17.51
C PRO A 144 -10.29 15.40 16.79
N MET A 145 -9.01 15.25 16.46
CA MET A 145 -8.34 16.14 15.49
C MET A 145 -8.85 15.83 14.07
N PHE A 146 -8.32 16.51 13.05
CA PHE A 146 -8.65 16.13 11.66
C PHE A 146 -7.97 14.83 11.26
N VAL A 147 -6.67 14.70 11.51
CA VAL A 147 -5.86 13.52 11.13
C VAL A 147 -4.88 13.17 12.25
N PRO A 148 -4.90 11.93 12.75
CA PRO A 148 -6.01 10.97 12.62
C PRO A 148 -7.26 11.51 13.34
N GLY A 149 -8.44 11.15 12.84
CA GLY A 149 -9.70 11.61 13.44
C GLY A 149 -10.78 11.94 12.43
N SER A 150 -11.45 13.08 12.60
CA SER A 150 -12.68 13.43 11.87
C SER A 150 -12.58 13.38 10.34
N ALA A 151 -11.45 13.80 9.75
CA ALA A 151 -11.27 13.71 8.30
C ALA A 151 -11.08 12.25 7.83
N GLU A 152 -10.48 11.41 8.67
CA GLU A 152 -10.34 9.98 8.43
C GLU A 152 -11.68 9.24 8.61
N TYR A 153 -12.38 9.47 9.72
CA TYR A 153 -13.63 8.78 10.07
C TYR A 153 -14.78 9.09 9.10
N THR A 154 -14.82 10.30 8.54
CA THR A 154 -15.75 10.64 7.45
C THR A 154 -15.44 9.83 6.18
N ASN A 155 -14.16 9.60 5.86
CA ASN A 155 -13.74 8.78 4.73
C ASN A 155 -13.90 7.27 4.98
N MET A 156 -14.22 6.86 6.21
CA MET A 156 -14.61 5.50 6.58
C MET A 156 -16.12 5.28 6.51
N ASN A 157 -16.90 6.31 6.22
CA ASN A 157 -18.35 6.24 6.06
C ASN A 157 -18.71 6.28 4.57
N VAL A 158 -18.98 5.11 3.99
CA VAL A 158 -19.23 4.95 2.53
C VAL A 158 -20.43 5.77 2.09
N GLU A 159 -21.52 5.72 2.84
CA GLU A 159 -22.78 6.40 2.52
C GLU A 159 -22.64 7.92 2.58
N LEU A 160 -21.94 8.42 3.60
CA LEU A 160 -21.66 9.85 3.73
C LEU A 160 -20.80 10.36 2.57
N MET A 161 -19.77 9.61 2.19
CA MET A 161 -18.89 9.94 1.06
C MET A 161 -19.57 9.79 -0.31
N ASP A 162 -20.66 9.02 -0.41
CA ASP A 162 -21.49 8.98 -1.61
C ASP A 162 -22.28 10.28 -1.78
N ARG A 163 -22.75 10.87 -0.67
CA ARG A 163 -23.46 12.16 -0.66
C ARG A 163 -22.52 13.37 -0.74
N HIS A 164 -21.38 13.30 -0.05
CA HIS A 164 -20.38 14.37 0.08
C HIS A 164 -18.99 13.92 -0.36
N PRO A 165 -18.77 13.62 -1.65
CA PRO A 165 -17.50 13.10 -2.14
C PRO A 165 -16.33 14.11 -2.01
N GLU A 166 -16.60 15.39 -1.79
CA GLU A 166 -15.58 16.40 -1.44
C GLU A 166 -14.83 16.07 -0.15
N LEU A 167 -15.40 15.27 0.75
CA LEU A 167 -14.74 14.81 1.98
C LEU A 167 -13.44 14.04 1.66
N ALA A 168 -13.33 13.43 0.47
CA ALA A 168 -12.08 12.85 -0.02
C ALA A 168 -10.98 13.90 -0.22
N MET A 169 -11.34 15.07 -0.77
CA MET A 169 -10.44 16.20 -0.91
C MET A 169 -10.10 16.80 0.46
N PHE A 170 -11.08 16.89 1.36
CA PHE A 170 -10.86 17.39 2.72
C PHE A 170 -9.79 16.55 3.43
N PHE A 171 -9.95 15.22 3.44
CA PHE A 171 -8.98 14.32 4.06
C PHE A 171 -7.60 14.41 3.41
N GLU A 172 -7.51 14.42 2.07
CA GLU A 172 -6.24 14.69 1.39
C GLU A 172 -5.58 15.97 1.91
N ARG A 173 -6.34 17.07 1.99
CA ARG A 173 -5.79 18.38 2.39
C ARG A 173 -5.35 18.40 3.85
N MET A 174 -6.08 17.73 4.73
CA MET A 174 -5.72 17.65 6.15
C MET A 174 -4.50 16.78 6.40
N THR A 175 -4.19 15.83 5.51
CA THR A 175 -2.90 15.12 5.59
C THR A 175 -1.70 15.94 5.12
N PHE A 176 -1.91 16.95 4.28
CA PHE A 176 -0.84 17.69 3.60
C PHE A 176 -0.54 19.06 4.25
N LEU A 177 -1.57 19.89 4.39
CA LEU A 177 -1.44 21.30 4.74
C LEU A 177 -0.82 21.55 6.12
N PRO A 178 -1.01 20.71 7.15
CA PRO A 178 -0.36 20.91 8.45
C PRO A 178 1.16 20.82 8.37
N LEU A 179 1.68 19.99 7.45
CA LEU A 179 3.10 19.66 7.34
C LEU A 179 3.92 20.68 6.54
N GLU A 180 3.27 21.51 5.72
CA GLU A 180 3.88 22.51 4.82
C GLU A 180 4.98 23.34 5.48
N LYS A 181 4.81 23.72 6.75
CA LYS A 181 5.73 24.60 7.49
C LYS A 181 6.48 23.93 8.63
N ILE A 182 6.08 22.73 9.04
CA ILE A 182 6.64 22.04 10.20
C ILE A 182 7.53 20.85 9.82
N THR A 183 7.59 20.48 8.54
CA THR A 183 8.43 19.37 8.04
C THR A 183 9.86 19.37 8.64
N PRO A 184 10.60 20.50 8.71
CA PRO A 184 11.95 20.54 9.31
C PRO A 184 11.99 20.25 10.81
N MET A 185 10.86 20.40 11.50
CA MET A 185 10.73 20.31 12.95
C MET A 185 10.11 18.98 13.40
N VAL A 186 9.82 18.06 12.48
CA VAL A 186 9.26 16.74 12.81
C VAL A 186 10.36 15.87 13.46
N PRO A 187 10.26 15.55 14.76
CA PRO A 187 11.27 14.75 15.43
C PRO A 187 11.16 13.28 15.02
N MET A 188 12.17 12.49 15.35
CA MET A 188 12.14 11.04 15.12
C MET A 188 10.91 10.41 15.78
N GLY A 189 10.18 9.58 15.03
CA GLY A 189 8.91 9.00 15.46
C GLY A 189 7.69 9.90 15.28
N GLY A 190 7.85 11.07 14.64
CA GLY A 190 6.73 11.89 14.16
C GLY A 190 6.01 12.74 15.20
N SER A 191 6.28 12.58 16.50
CA SER A 191 5.62 13.32 17.61
C SER A 191 4.09 13.38 17.51
N GLY A 192 3.47 12.27 17.12
CA GLY A 192 2.02 12.17 16.95
C GLY A 192 1.46 12.81 15.67
N ILE A 193 2.32 13.29 14.78
CA ILE A 193 1.97 13.76 13.43
C ILE A 193 2.30 12.67 12.38
N GLY A 194 3.30 11.84 12.68
CA GLY A 194 3.74 10.73 11.83
C GLY A 194 3.28 9.36 12.30
N MET A 195 3.48 8.38 11.43
CA MET A 195 3.26 6.96 11.68
C MET A 195 4.60 6.27 11.93
N HIS A 196 4.61 5.21 12.75
CA HIS A 196 5.77 4.34 12.91
C HIS A 196 5.67 3.15 11.96
N VAL A 197 6.70 2.92 11.17
CA VAL A 197 6.76 1.78 10.25
C VAL A 197 7.27 0.57 11.02
N ILE A 198 6.41 -0.45 11.16
CA ILE A 198 6.80 -1.72 11.74
C ILE A 198 7.46 -2.58 10.64
N PRO A 199 8.65 -3.15 10.89
CA PRO A 199 9.27 -4.08 9.95
C PRO A 199 8.43 -5.35 9.81
N VAL A 200 8.55 -6.00 8.65
CA VAL A 200 8.04 -7.37 8.49
C VAL A 200 8.73 -8.27 9.52
N GLU A 201 7.96 -9.02 10.30
CA GLU A 201 8.47 -9.76 11.46
C GLU A 201 9.61 -10.72 11.07
N LYS A 202 9.46 -11.39 9.92
CA LYS A 202 10.52 -12.26 9.36
C LYS A 202 11.84 -11.53 9.06
N ALA A 203 11.80 -10.23 8.81
CA ALA A 203 13.00 -9.44 8.51
C ALA A 203 13.85 -9.15 9.75
N ILE A 204 13.24 -9.18 10.95
CA ILE A 204 13.91 -8.91 12.23
C ILE A 204 13.99 -10.15 13.14
N SER A 205 13.47 -11.31 12.72
CA SER A 205 13.37 -12.51 13.56
C SER A 205 14.72 -13.10 14.00
N MET A 206 15.84 -12.68 13.41
CA MET A 206 17.19 -13.13 13.78
C MET A 206 17.98 -12.08 14.57
N GLU A 207 17.36 -10.92 14.85
CA GLU A 207 18.01 -9.82 15.56
C GLU A 207 17.77 -9.97 17.07
N ASN A 208 18.83 -10.21 17.84
CA ASN A 208 18.73 -10.46 19.29
C ASN A 208 18.38 -9.21 20.12
N GLU A 209 18.43 -8.01 19.52
CA GLU A 209 18.22 -6.72 20.19
C GLU A 209 16.84 -6.11 19.91
N THR A 210 15.91 -6.87 19.31
CA THR A 210 14.57 -6.36 19.04
C THR A 210 13.77 -6.23 20.34
N ILE A 211 13.06 -5.11 20.49
CA ILE A 211 12.09 -4.91 21.57
C ILE A 211 10.69 -5.35 21.12
N ASP A 212 9.87 -5.78 22.07
CA ASP A 212 8.52 -6.33 21.83
C ASP A 212 7.65 -5.45 20.91
N ILE A 213 7.69 -4.13 21.08
CA ILE A 213 6.84 -3.17 20.33
C ILE A 213 7.13 -3.12 18.82
N GLU A 214 8.27 -3.65 18.37
CA GLU A 214 8.63 -3.74 16.94
C GLU A 214 8.09 -5.01 16.27
N HIS A 215 7.47 -5.91 17.04
CA HIS A 215 6.88 -7.14 16.53
C HIS A 215 5.37 -6.97 16.35
N ILE A 216 4.86 -7.33 15.18
CA ILE A 216 3.41 -7.28 14.92
C ILE A 216 2.70 -8.27 15.84
N SER A 217 3.26 -9.47 16.02
CA SER A 217 2.71 -10.50 16.91
C SER A 217 2.53 -10.02 18.36
N TYR A 218 3.41 -9.14 18.87
CA TYR A 218 3.22 -8.53 20.19
C TYR A 218 1.91 -7.76 20.28
N TRP A 219 1.63 -6.89 19.30
CA TRP A 219 0.42 -6.09 19.28
C TRP A 219 -0.83 -6.95 19.10
N LEU A 220 -0.76 -7.95 18.21
CA LEU A 220 -1.89 -8.86 18.00
C LEU A 220 -2.22 -9.68 19.25
N LYS A 221 -1.21 -10.10 20.01
CA LYS A 221 -1.40 -10.79 21.29
C LYS A 221 -1.95 -9.88 22.38
N ARG A 222 -1.45 -8.65 22.47
CA ARG A 222 -1.94 -7.64 23.44
C ARG A 222 -3.45 -7.38 23.27
N TYR A 223 -3.92 -7.35 22.03
CA TYR A 223 -5.33 -7.07 21.69
C TYR A 223 -6.07 -8.32 21.21
N GLU A 224 -5.63 -9.51 21.61
CA GLU A 224 -6.29 -10.76 21.21
C GLU A 224 -7.77 -10.76 21.61
N GLY A 225 -8.64 -11.13 20.68
CA GLY A 225 -10.10 -11.05 20.83
C GLY A 225 -10.71 -9.67 20.53
N HIS A 226 -9.88 -8.64 20.38
CA HIS A 226 -10.28 -7.25 20.08
C HIS A 226 -9.57 -6.76 18.80
N LEU A 227 -9.77 -7.50 17.72
CA LEU A 227 -9.25 -7.20 16.39
C LEU A 227 -10.41 -7.00 15.43
N ALA A 228 -10.37 -5.91 14.67
CA ALA A 228 -11.34 -5.65 13.61
C ALA A 228 -10.64 -5.15 12.35
N VAL A 229 -11.25 -5.39 11.19
CA VAL A 229 -10.83 -4.76 9.94
C VAL A 229 -11.87 -3.76 9.51
N GLY A 230 -11.40 -2.57 9.13
CA GLY A 230 -12.23 -1.45 8.74
C GLY A 230 -11.81 -0.82 7.43
N ILE A 231 -12.68 0.06 6.95
CA ILE A 231 -12.48 0.81 5.71
C ILE A 231 -11.18 1.63 5.79
N CYS A 232 -10.26 1.37 4.87
CA CYS A 232 -9.08 2.18 4.64
C CYS A 232 -9.50 3.53 4.04
N SER A 233 -9.57 4.54 4.91
CA SER A 233 -9.85 5.95 4.60
C SER A 233 -9.08 6.44 3.36
N CYS A 234 -7.79 6.11 3.28
CA CYS A 234 -6.93 6.48 2.15
C CYS A 234 -7.35 5.81 0.84
N ARG A 235 -7.59 4.49 0.83
CA ARG A 235 -7.98 3.77 -0.39
C ARG A 235 -9.33 4.24 -0.90
N TYR A 236 -10.31 4.37 0.01
CA TYR A 236 -11.65 4.78 -0.37
C TYR A 236 -11.71 6.24 -0.82
N GLY A 237 -11.06 7.16 -0.08
CA GLY A 237 -10.93 8.55 -0.50
C GLY A 237 -10.28 8.68 -1.87
N ARG A 238 -9.20 7.93 -2.15
CA ARG A 238 -8.56 7.96 -3.48
C ARG A 238 -9.40 7.37 -4.60
N LYS A 239 -10.18 6.32 -4.31
CA LYS A 239 -11.19 5.82 -5.26
C LYS A 239 -12.19 6.92 -5.64
N LYS A 240 -12.65 7.72 -4.68
CA LYS A 240 -13.55 8.86 -4.95
C LYS A 240 -12.91 9.96 -5.79
N LEU A 241 -11.58 10.07 -5.78
CA LEU A 241 -10.82 11.05 -6.57
C LEU A 241 -10.37 10.54 -7.95
N ASP A 242 -10.77 9.34 -8.39
CA ASP A 242 -10.22 8.66 -9.58
C ASP A 242 -8.70 8.43 -9.51
N GLU A 243 -8.15 8.39 -8.30
CA GLU A 243 -6.74 8.10 -8.01
C GLU A 243 -6.58 6.79 -7.23
N GLY A 244 -7.60 5.93 -7.25
CA GLY A 244 -7.65 4.68 -6.52
C GLY A 244 -6.70 3.60 -7.07
N CYS A 245 -6.76 2.42 -6.47
CA CYS A 245 -6.10 1.21 -6.96
C CYS A 245 -7.11 0.06 -7.02
N ALA A 246 -6.68 -1.08 -7.55
CA ALA A 246 -7.49 -2.29 -7.62
C ALA A 246 -7.66 -3.00 -6.26
N ASP A 247 -6.97 -2.53 -5.21
CA ASP A 247 -7.12 -3.10 -3.88
C ASP A 247 -8.54 -2.89 -3.34
N ASP A 248 -9.04 -3.84 -2.54
CA ASP A 248 -10.20 -3.59 -1.70
C ASP A 248 -9.87 -2.42 -0.76
N TYR A 249 -10.85 -1.59 -0.44
CA TYR A 249 -10.70 -0.61 0.61
C TYR A 249 -11.14 -1.13 1.97
N ARG A 250 -11.80 -2.29 2.08
CA ARG A 250 -12.41 -2.78 3.35
C ARG A 250 -11.46 -3.56 4.26
N ASP A 251 -10.45 -4.23 3.70
CA ASP A 251 -9.74 -5.30 4.42
C ASP A 251 -8.25 -5.00 4.72
N TRP A 252 -7.89 -3.74 4.95
CA TRP A 252 -6.48 -3.36 5.12
C TRP A 252 -6.14 -2.46 6.30
N CYS A 253 -7.13 -1.78 6.87
CA CYS A 253 -6.94 -1.01 8.09
C CYS A 253 -7.41 -1.89 9.25
N ILE A 254 -6.47 -2.37 10.06
CA ILE A 254 -6.78 -3.26 11.18
C ILE A 254 -6.90 -2.37 12.41
N GLY A 255 -8.09 -2.23 12.96
CA GLY A 255 -8.31 -1.63 14.27
C GLY A 255 -8.00 -2.65 15.36
N VAL A 256 -7.33 -2.21 16.42
CA VAL A 256 -6.95 -3.07 17.55
C VAL A 256 -7.41 -2.45 18.87
N GLY A 257 -7.74 -3.31 19.83
CA GLY A 257 -8.21 -2.88 21.14
C GLY A 257 -9.51 -2.08 21.04
N ASP A 258 -9.60 -0.95 21.74
CA ASP A 258 -10.81 -0.11 21.76
C ASP A 258 -11.21 0.41 20.37
N MET A 259 -10.26 0.57 19.45
CA MET A 259 -10.58 0.96 18.08
C MET A 259 -11.33 -0.16 17.33
N ALA A 260 -11.06 -1.43 17.64
CA ALA A 260 -11.82 -2.53 17.07
C ALA A 260 -13.30 -2.44 17.44
N GLU A 261 -13.58 -2.11 18.71
CA GLU A 261 -14.94 -1.87 19.22
C GLU A 261 -15.58 -0.68 18.49
N TYR A 262 -14.89 0.46 18.43
CA TYR A 262 -15.38 1.66 17.74
C TYR A 262 -15.71 1.39 16.27
N LEU A 263 -14.85 0.66 15.55
CA LEU A 263 -15.08 0.30 14.15
C LEU A 263 -16.34 -0.55 13.96
N ASN A 264 -16.51 -1.56 14.80
CA ASN A 264 -17.65 -2.46 14.74
C ASN A 264 -18.95 -1.74 15.13
N GLU A 265 -18.95 -1.02 16.25
CA GLU A 265 -20.12 -0.31 16.78
C GLU A 265 -20.62 0.82 15.87
N THR A 266 -19.70 1.45 15.12
CA THR A 266 -20.06 2.53 14.18
C THR A 266 -20.30 2.06 12.75
N GLY A 267 -20.27 0.75 12.50
CA GLY A 267 -20.50 0.16 11.17
C GLY A 267 -19.38 0.42 10.15
N ARG A 268 -18.18 0.78 10.62
CA ARG A 268 -17.00 1.10 9.79
C ARG A 268 -16.09 -0.10 9.55
N GLY A 269 -16.31 -1.18 10.27
CA GLY A 269 -15.54 -2.42 10.20
C GLY A 269 -16.29 -3.59 10.82
N HIS A 270 -15.61 -4.72 10.92
CA HIS A 270 -16.10 -5.94 11.53
C HIS A 270 -14.97 -6.68 12.24
N TYR A 271 -15.29 -7.46 13.27
CA TYR A 271 -14.30 -8.26 13.97
C TYR A 271 -13.68 -9.33 13.06
N ILE A 272 -12.41 -9.63 13.34
CA ILE A 272 -11.66 -10.70 12.70
C ILE A 272 -10.92 -11.51 13.78
N SER A 273 -10.68 -12.78 13.47
CA SER A 273 -9.80 -13.63 14.28
C SER A 273 -8.33 -13.27 14.12
N TYR A 274 -7.49 -13.78 15.02
CA TYR A 274 -6.04 -13.66 14.93
C TYR A 274 -5.51 -14.23 13.60
N ASP A 275 -6.00 -15.40 13.18
CA ASP A 275 -5.55 -16.07 11.95
C ASP A 275 -5.93 -15.28 10.69
N GLU A 276 -7.13 -14.69 10.66
CA GLU A 276 -7.55 -13.78 9.58
C GLU A 276 -6.68 -12.52 9.55
N CYS A 277 -6.37 -11.94 10.71
CA CYS A 277 -5.46 -10.80 10.83
C CYS A 277 -4.07 -11.13 10.25
N MET A 278 -3.50 -12.28 10.63
CA MET A 278 -2.21 -12.76 10.09
C MET A 278 -2.26 -13.02 8.59
N ALA A 279 -3.38 -13.51 8.07
CA ALA A 279 -3.58 -13.70 6.63
C ALA A 279 -3.59 -12.36 5.88
N ILE A 280 -4.25 -11.33 6.42
CA ILE A 280 -4.25 -9.97 5.85
C ILE A 280 -2.84 -9.38 5.82
N LEU A 281 -2.11 -9.47 6.94
CA LEU A 281 -0.74 -8.96 7.05
C LEU A 281 0.19 -9.64 6.04
N LYS A 282 0.12 -10.97 5.95
CA LYS A 282 0.90 -11.73 4.97
C LYS A 282 0.54 -11.38 3.54
N LYS A 283 -0.75 -11.18 3.25
CA LYS A 283 -1.21 -10.71 1.93
C LYS A 283 -0.63 -9.33 1.64
N ALA A 284 -0.64 -8.41 2.59
CA ALA A 284 -0.03 -7.09 2.45
C ALA A 284 1.48 -7.18 2.14
N GLU A 285 2.20 -8.08 2.80
CA GLU A 285 3.63 -8.34 2.55
C GLU A 285 3.89 -8.90 1.15
N ASP A 286 3.07 -9.86 0.70
CA ASP A 286 3.16 -10.44 -0.64
C ASP A 286 2.89 -9.39 -1.74
N HIS A 287 2.07 -8.36 -1.44
CA HIS A 287 1.84 -7.19 -2.28
C HIS A 287 2.89 -6.07 -2.13
N GLY A 288 3.83 -6.19 -1.18
CA GLY A 288 4.87 -5.20 -0.92
C GLY A 288 4.37 -3.93 -0.23
N PHE A 289 3.30 -4.02 0.54
CA PHE A 289 2.77 -2.91 1.33
C PHE A 289 3.57 -2.67 2.60
N VAL A 290 3.43 -1.47 3.16
CA VAL A 290 4.17 -1.03 4.34
C VAL A 290 3.25 -1.06 5.55
N HIS A 291 3.61 -1.85 6.56
CA HIS A 291 2.94 -1.88 7.86
C HIS A 291 3.25 -0.60 8.64
N GLN A 292 2.22 0.11 9.07
CA GLN A 292 2.35 1.34 9.84
C GLN A 292 1.43 1.30 11.07
N ILE A 293 1.96 1.69 12.21
CA ILE A 293 1.19 1.89 13.45
C ILE A 293 1.20 3.36 13.87
N THR A 294 0.27 3.69 14.74
CA THR A 294 0.08 5.02 15.30
C THR A 294 0.65 5.11 16.71
N ASN A 295 1.43 6.14 17.00
CA ASN A 295 2.00 6.35 18.35
C ASN A 295 1.40 7.58 19.05
N ILE A 296 0.18 7.99 18.68
CA ILE A 296 -0.45 9.23 19.17
C ILE A 296 -1.07 9.09 20.57
N ASP A 297 -1.44 7.89 20.98
CA ASP A 297 -2.21 7.66 22.20
C ASP A 297 -1.34 7.36 23.43
N GLY A 298 -0.02 7.51 23.29
CA GLY A 298 0.95 7.33 24.36
C GLY A 298 1.78 6.06 24.22
N GLU A 299 2.66 5.84 25.20
CA GLU A 299 3.56 4.70 25.24
C GLU A 299 2.77 3.40 25.50
N GLY A 300 3.08 2.35 24.74
CA GLY A 300 2.45 1.03 24.91
C GLY A 300 1.02 0.89 24.37
N LYS A 301 0.51 1.90 23.64
CA LYS A 301 -0.82 1.89 23.01
C LYS A 301 -0.72 2.20 21.52
N ILE A 302 -1.48 1.47 20.71
CA ILE A 302 -1.73 1.75 19.29
C ILE A 302 -3.22 1.55 19.05
N PHE A 303 -3.81 2.27 18.09
CA PHE A 303 -5.23 2.10 17.75
C PHE A 303 -5.42 1.34 16.42
N ALA A 304 -4.42 1.36 15.54
CA ALA A 304 -4.52 0.68 14.25
C ALA A 304 -3.17 0.17 13.72
N ILE A 305 -3.26 -0.86 12.88
CA ILE A 305 -2.20 -1.35 12.00
C ILE A 305 -2.67 -1.14 10.55
N CYS A 306 -2.01 -0.21 9.86
CA CYS A 306 -2.30 0.18 8.49
C CYS A 306 -1.41 -0.57 7.50
N ASN A 307 -2.02 -1.28 6.53
CA ASN A 307 -1.33 -1.99 5.45
C ASN A 307 -1.23 -1.12 4.19
N CYS A 308 -0.23 -0.25 4.15
CA CYS A 308 -0.21 0.91 3.26
C CYS A 308 0.44 0.65 1.90
N ASN A 309 -0.36 0.83 0.85
CA ASN A 309 0.14 0.97 -0.51
C ASN A 309 0.72 2.38 -0.71
N VAL A 310 2.01 2.47 -1.03
CA VAL A 310 2.75 3.74 -1.21
C VAL A 310 2.15 4.68 -2.25
N LYS A 311 1.42 4.16 -3.24
CA LYS A 311 0.78 5.00 -4.26
C LYS A 311 -0.50 5.68 -3.74
N ILE A 312 -1.07 5.16 -2.65
CA ILE A 312 -2.41 5.48 -2.16
C ILE A 312 -2.39 6.15 -0.78
N CYS A 313 -1.63 5.62 0.17
CA CYS A 313 -1.59 6.06 1.57
C CYS A 313 -1.20 7.53 1.69
N ASN A 314 -2.06 8.36 2.29
CA ASN A 314 -1.80 9.78 2.44
C ASN A 314 -0.57 10.09 3.31
N ALA A 315 -0.31 9.29 4.35
CA ALA A 315 0.88 9.45 5.19
C ALA A 315 2.18 9.22 4.40
N LEU A 316 2.29 8.09 3.68
CA LEU A 316 3.45 7.81 2.84
C LEU A 316 3.61 8.82 1.70
N ARG A 317 2.51 9.19 1.04
CA ARG A 317 2.52 10.21 -0.03
C ARG A 317 3.09 11.53 0.48
N THR A 318 2.62 11.97 1.64
CA THR A 318 3.08 13.22 2.24
C THR A 318 4.53 13.11 2.73
N SER A 319 4.94 11.94 3.24
CA SER A 319 6.32 11.67 3.64
C SER A 319 7.27 11.83 2.46
N GLN A 320 6.91 11.25 1.31
CA GLN A 320 7.72 11.36 0.09
C GLN A 320 7.71 12.76 -0.52
N LEU A 321 6.55 13.44 -0.52
CA LEU A 321 6.40 14.77 -1.08
C LEU A 321 7.29 15.79 -0.37
N PHE A 322 7.29 15.77 0.97
CA PHE A 322 8.13 16.66 1.77
C PHE A 322 9.52 16.07 2.07
N ASN A 323 9.80 14.84 1.65
CA ASN A 323 11.03 14.12 1.97
C ASN A 323 11.32 14.05 3.48
N THR A 324 10.30 13.76 4.29
CA THR A 324 10.43 13.69 5.76
C THR A 324 10.50 12.24 6.24
N PRO A 325 11.72 11.68 6.41
CA PRO A 325 11.88 10.29 6.83
C PRO A 325 11.36 10.05 8.25
N ASN A 326 11.36 11.08 9.10
CA ASN A 326 10.92 10.98 10.50
C ASN A 326 9.41 10.78 10.65
N MET A 327 8.62 11.04 9.60
CA MET A 327 7.16 10.88 9.62
C MET A 327 6.68 9.47 9.30
N SER A 328 7.52 8.64 8.70
CA SER A 328 7.23 7.24 8.37
C SER A 328 8.48 6.41 8.59
N ARG A 329 9.03 6.51 9.81
CA ARG A 329 10.31 5.92 10.19
C ARG A 329 10.10 4.54 10.79
N SER A 330 11.02 3.62 10.51
CA SER A 330 11.18 2.39 11.26
C SER A 330 12.37 2.52 12.21
N SER A 331 12.35 1.81 13.33
CA SER A 331 13.51 1.66 14.23
C SER A 331 14.68 0.95 13.53
N PHE A 332 14.41 0.22 12.45
CA PHE A 332 15.41 -0.47 11.64
C PHE A 332 15.67 0.28 10.34
N VAL A 333 16.96 0.43 10.02
CA VAL A 333 17.40 1.02 8.76
C VAL A 333 18.03 -0.07 7.91
N ALA A 334 17.46 -0.31 6.74
CA ALA A 334 18.06 -1.19 5.75
C ALA A 334 19.43 -0.61 5.32
N SER A 335 20.49 -1.38 5.53
CA SER A 335 21.84 -1.02 5.10
C SER A 335 22.37 -2.04 4.10
N VAL A 336 23.30 -1.60 3.27
CA VAL A 336 23.93 -2.45 2.25
C VAL A 336 25.35 -2.77 2.69
N ASP A 337 25.61 -4.03 3.01
CA ASP A 337 26.99 -4.51 3.10
C ASP A 337 27.58 -4.65 1.69
N LYS A 338 28.53 -3.77 1.36
CA LYS A 338 29.22 -3.72 0.06
C LYS A 338 29.90 -5.05 -0.30
N LYS A 339 30.38 -5.84 0.68
CA LYS A 339 31.03 -7.14 0.43
C LYS A 339 30.03 -8.18 -0.08
N ASN A 340 28.81 -8.13 0.45
CA ASN A 340 27.73 -9.06 0.11
C ASN A 340 26.90 -8.61 -1.10
N CYS A 341 26.79 -7.31 -1.34
CA CYS A 341 26.02 -6.75 -2.43
C CYS A 341 26.65 -7.07 -3.80
N VAL A 342 25.88 -7.65 -4.71
CA VAL A 342 26.31 -7.91 -6.10
C VAL A 342 25.64 -6.96 -7.11
N ALA A 343 25.05 -5.86 -6.63
CA ALA A 343 24.33 -4.88 -7.44
C ALA A 343 23.23 -5.48 -8.33
N CYS A 344 22.52 -6.52 -7.84
CA CYS A 344 21.48 -7.22 -8.59
C CYS A 344 20.21 -6.38 -8.84
N GLY A 345 20.00 -5.34 -8.04
CA GLY A 345 18.91 -4.37 -8.22
C GLY A 345 17.57 -4.74 -7.60
N ARG A 346 17.43 -5.88 -6.93
CA ARG A 346 16.13 -6.25 -6.34
C ARG A 346 15.68 -5.30 -5.23
N CYS A 347 16.60 -4.83 -4.38
CA CYS A 347 16.23 -3.90 -3.31
C CYS A 347 15.67 -2.57 -3.82
N VAL A 348 16.16 -2.06 -4.95
CA VAL A 348 15.71 -0.77 -5.50
C VAL A 348 14.33 -0.88 -6.14
N GLU A 349 14.01 -2.02 -6.75
CA GLU A 349 12.70 -2.28 -7.36
C GLU A 349 11.57 -2.34 -6.33
N TYR A 350 11.87 -2.81 -5.10
CA TYR A 350 10.88 -2.91 -4.02
C TYR A 350 10.86 -1.72 -3.08
N CYS A 351 11.89 -0.86 -3.07
CA CYS A 351 11.96 0.24 -2.12
C CYS A 351 10.76 1.18 -2.27
N PRO A 352 9.87 1.31 -1.27
CA PRO A 352 8.71 2.18 -1.40
C PRO A 352 9.10 3.65 -1.55
N ALA A 353 10.21 4.05 -0.94
CA ALA A 353 10.66 5.44 -0.85
C ALA A 353 11.68 5.87 -1.91
N GLY A 354 12.21 4.95 -2.72
CA GLY A 354 13.34 5.28 -3.61
C GLY A 354 14.64 5.61 -2.87
N ALA A 355 14.75 5.22 -1.60
CA ALA A 355 15.89 5.51 -0.72
C ALA A 355 17.19 4.80 -1.18
N VAL A 356 17.06 3.75 -1.99
CA VAL A 356 18.19 3.02 -2.58
C VAL A 356 18.13 3.13 -4.09
N LYS A 357 19.29 3.38 -4.72
CA LYS A 357 19.47 3.42 -6.17
C LYS A 357 20.67 2.59 -6.58
N LEU A 358 20.57 1.96 -7.74
CA LEU A 358 21.66 1.22 -8.36
C LEU A 358 22.69 2.20 -8.90
N GLY A 359 23.94 1.91 -8.59
CA GLY A 359 25.10 2.53 -9.18
C GLY A 359 26.12 1.49 -9.61
N GLN A 360 27.28 1.99 -10.00
CA GLN A 360 28.47 1.25 -10.33
C GLN A 360 29.16 0.80 -9.05
N LYS A 361 29.49 -0.50 -8.99
CA LYS A 361 30.30 -1.09 -7.92
C LYS A 361 31.80 -1.10 -8.25
N LEU A 362 32.17 -0.88 -9.51
CA LEU A 362 33.55 -0.98 -9.97
C LEU A 362 34.38 0.20 -9.47
N CYS A 363 35.56 -0.07 -8.93
CA CYS A 363 36.55 0.96 -8.64
C CYS A 363 37.03 1.59 -9.94
N THR A 364 37.16 2.91 -9.94
CA THR A 364 37.81 3.66 -11.02
C THR A 364 39.30 3.83 -10.72
N SER A 365 40.06 4.39 -11.66
CA SER A 365 41.45 4.82 -11.40
C SER A 365 41.59 5.82 -10.24
N HIS A 366 40.49 6.47 -9.86
CA HIS A 366 40.41 7.47 -8.80
C HIS A 366 39.80 6.92 -7.49
N GLY A 367 39.54 5.61 -7.40
CA GLY A 367 38.95 4.97 -6.23
C GLY A 367 37.47 4.59 -6.41
N GLU A 368 36.79 4.38 -5.28
CA GLU A 368 35.36 4.03 -5.26
C GLU A 368 34.50 5.18 -5.78
N VAL A 369 33.39 4.84 -6.46
CA VAL A 369 32.42 5.84 -6.91
C VAL A 369 31.54 6.25 -5.73
N GLU A 370 31.50 7.55 -5.44
CA GLU A 370 30.58 8.13 -4.48
C GLU A 370 29.32 8.64 -5.19
N TYR A 371 28.18 8.43 -4.54
CA TYR A 371 26.87 8.85 -5.03
C TYR A 371 26.29 9.96 -4.15
N PRO A 372 25.56 10.93 -4.74
CA PRO A 372 24.98 12.01 -3.97
C PRO A 372 23.97 11.47 -2.96
N ARG A 373 24.03 11.99 -1.74
CA ARG A 373 22.99 11.76 -0.74
C ARG A 373 21.89 12.79 -0.92
N GLN A 374 20.65 12.36 -0.68
CA GLN A 374 19.52 13.26 -0.73
C GLN A 374 19.56 14.18 0.49
N GLU A 375 19.45 15.48 0.26
CA GLU A 375 19.32 16.49 1.30
C GLU A 375 18.03 16.26 2.10
N LEU A 376 18.11 16.40 3.42
CA LEU A 376 16.98 16.20 4.31
C LEU A 376 16.41 17.54 4.84
N PRO A 377 15.11 17.60 5.19
CA PRO A 377 14.47 18.82 5.67
C PRO A 377 15.00 19.35 7.00
N ASP A 378 15.67 18.52 7.81
CA ASP A 378 16.26 18.88 9.10
C ASP A 378 17.62 19.59 8.96
N GLU A 379 18.28 19.45 7.81
CA GLU A 379 19.59 20.05 7.54
C GLU A 379 19.50 21.43 6.85
N SER A 380 18.34 21.82 6.34
CA SER A 380 18.20 22.99 5.47
C SER A 380 16.82 23.67 5.55
N ARG A 381 16.72 24.90 5.02
CA ARG A 381 15.42 25.57 4.89
C ARG A 381 14.57 24.85 3.84
N TRP A 382 13.52 24.20 4.29
CA TRP A 382 12.59 23.46 3.42
C TRP A 382 11.39 24.31 2.99
N GLY A 383 11.07 24.30 1.69
CA GLY A 383 9.92 25.01 1.13
C GLY A 383 9.50 24.45 -0.23
N PRO A 384 8.50 25.05 -0.91
CA PRO A 384 7.90 24.48 -2.13
C PRO A 384 8.88 24.06 -3.23
N HIS A 385 10.00 24.77 -3.36
CA HIS A 385 11.06 24.47 -4.33
C HIS A 385 11.88 23.20 -4.01
N LYS A 386 11.79 22.67 -2.79
CA LYS A 386 12.41 21.41 -2.34
C LYS A 386 11.41 20.25 -2.30
N TRP A 387 10.10 20.52 -2.45
CA TRP A 387 9.08 19.48 -2.46
C TRP A 387 9.17 18.68 -3.75
N THR A 388 8.87 17.40 -3.64
CA THR A 388 8.89 16.48 -4.77
C THR A 388 7.47 16.18 -5.21
N GLU A 389 6.82 17.11 -5.92
CA GLU A 389 5.42 16.93 -6.40
C GLU A 389 5.25 15.67 -7.27
N ASP A 390 6.31 15.29 -7.99
CA ASP A 390 6.42 14.11 -8.86
C ASP A 390 7.01 12.88 -8.15
N TYR A 391 6.93 12.81 -6.81
CA TYR A 391 7.56 11.75 -6.01
C TYR A 391 7.16 10.33 -6.47
N ARG A 392 5.97 10.19 -7.06
CA ARG A 392 5.47 8.92 -7.62
C ARG A 392 6.35 8.37 -8.73
N ASP A 393 6.95 9.25 -9.52
CA ASP A 393 7.80 8.91 -10.66
C ASP A 393 9.28 9.05 -10.28
N LYS A 394 9.64 10.18 -9.68
CA LYS A 394 11.04 10.49 -9.33
C LYS A 394 11.65 9.51 -8.32
N ASN A 395 10.88 9.10 -7.31
CA ASN A 395 11.36 8.15 -6.30
C ASN A 395 11.33 6.69 -6.83
N ARG A 396 10.82 6.46 -8.05
CA ARG A 396 10.89 5.16 -8.74
C ARG A 396 12.05 5.05 -9.73
N ILE A 397 12.88 6.09 -9.83
CA ILE A 397 14.12 6.03 -10.58
C ILE A 397 15.11 5.16 -9.82
N ASN A 398 15.22 3.91 -10.26
CA ASN A 398 15.95 2.85 -9.58
C ASN A 398 17.48 2.89 -9.80
N CYS A 399 17.97 3.74 -10.69
CA CYS A 399 19.39 3.82 -11.05
C CYS A 399 19.87 5.28 -11.04
N TYR A 400 21.13 5.50 -10.68
CA TYR A 400 21.83 6.75 -11.02
C TYR A 400 22.11 6.81 -12.53
N GLU A 401 22.49 8.00 -13.02
CA GLU A 401 22.85 8.21 -14.44
C GLU A 401 24.00 7.33 -14.90
N SER A 402 24.89 6.94 -13.99
CA SER A 402 25.96 5.97 -14.26
C SER A 402 25.43 4.58 -14.67
N GLY A 403 24.13 4.32 -14.49
CA GLY A 403 23.48 3.08 -14.85
C GLY A 403 23.73 1.93 -13.87
N THR A 404 23.38 0.73 -14.31
CA THR A 404 23.62 -0.53 -13.61
C THR A 404 24.59 -1.41 -14.38
N SER A 405 24.79 -2.63 -13.90
CA SER A 405 25.58 -3.66 -14.56
C SER A 405 25.24 -3.86 -16.05
N PRO A 406 26.26 -4.01 -16.92
CA PRO A 406 26.02 -4.10 -18.35
C PRO A 406 25.32 -5.41 -18.76
N CYS A 407 25.56 -6.52 -18.06
CA CYS A 407 24.90 -7.78 -18.37
C CYS A 407 23.38 -7.79 -18.04
N LYS A 408 22.93 -7.06 -17.01
CA LYS A 408 21.49 -6.83 -16.76
C LYS A 408 20.90 -5.90 -17.81
N THR A 409 21.63 -4.84 -18.17
CA THR A 409 21.20 -3.87 -19.18
C THR A 409 21.08 -4.50 -20.58
N ALA A 410 22.02 -5.35 -20.96
CA ALA A 410 22.05 -6.03 -22.26
C ALA A 410 21.06 -7.21 -22.35
N CYS A 411 20.59 -7.72 -21.21
CA CYS A 411 19.53 -8.73 -21.18
C CYS A 411 18.18 -8.07 -21.50
N PRO A 412 17.45 -8.47 -22.57
CA PRO A 412 16.16 -7.87 -22.91
C PRO A 412 15.09 -8.02 -21.81
N ALA A 413 15.21 -9.05 -20.98
CA ALA A 413 14.33 -9.28 -19.83
C ALA A 413 14.85 -8.63 -18.53
N HIS A 414 15.99 -7.93 -18.57
CA HIS A 414 16.60 -7.28 -17.41
C HIS A 414 16.75 -8.17 -16.16
N ILE A 415 17.00 -9.47 -16.39
CA ILE A 415 17.15 -10.45 -15.32
C ILE A 415 18.30 -10.03 -14.40
N ALA A 416 18.14 -10.23 -13.09
CA ALA A 416 19.15 -9.96 -12.09
C ALA A 416 20.33 -10.97 -12.14
N VAL A 417 21.14 -10.91 -13.21
CA VAL A 417 22.21 -11.87 -13.53
C VAL A 417 23.17 -12.11 -12.38
N GLN A 418 23.65 -11.03 -11.76
CA GLN A 418 24.60 -11.13 -10.64
C GLN A 418 23.96 -11.80 -9.44
N GLY A 419 22.67 -11.53 -9.21
CA GLY A 419 21.92 -12.08 -8.10
C GLY A 419 21.80 -13.60 -8.20
N TYR A 420 21.35 -14.11 -9.36
CA TYR A 420 21.15 -15.55 -9.50
C TYR A 420 22.49 -16.30 -9.56
N LEU A 421 23.54 -15.71 -10.15
CA LEU A 421 24.88 -16.29 -10.13
C LEU A 421 25.42 -16.39 -8.70
N LYS A 422 25.23 -15.36 -7.87
CA LYS A 422 25.65 -15.37 -6.46
C LYS A 422 24.89 -16.43 -5.67
N LYS A 423 23.57 -16.56 -5.88
CA LYS A 423 22.75 -17.61 -5.25
C LYS A 423 23.19 -19.01 -5.69
N ALA A 424 23.46 -19.20 -6.98
CA ALA A 424 23.99 -20.46 -7.52
C ALA A 424 25.35 -20.81 -6.89
N ALA A 425 26.27 -19.85 -6.78
CA ALA A 425 27.56 -20.04 -6.12
C ALA A 425 27.45 -20.41 -4.62
N GLN A 426 26.32 -20.08 -3.99
CA GLN A 426 25.99 -20.45 -2.60
C GLN A 426 25.19 -21.76 -2.49
N GLY A 427 24.97 -22.49 -3.60
CA GLY A 427 24.15 -23.70 -3.64
C GLY A 427 22.64 -23.45 -3.53
N LYS A 428 22.19 -22.18 -3.56
CA LYS A 428 20.79 -21.78 -3.43
C LYS A 428 20.06 -21.82 -4.78
N TYR A 429 20.04 -23.00 -5.42
CA TYR A 429 19.57 -23.15 -6.80
C TYR A 429 18.08 -22.81 -6.99
N ARG A 430 17.22 -23.18 -6.03
CA ARG A 430 15.79 -22.84 -6.07
C ARG A 430 15.56 -21.32 -6.01
N GLU A 431 16.25 -20.62 -5.12
CA GLU A 431 16.18 -19.15 -5.03
C GLU A 431 16.74 -18.46 -6.29
N ALA A 432 17.79 -19.05 -6.89
CA ALA A 432 18.35 -18.55 -8.15
C ALA A 432 17.35 -18.72 -9.31
N LEU A 433 16.66 -19.86 -9.38
CA LEU A 433 15.63 -20.13 -10.38
C LEU A 433 14.41 -19.21 -10.19
N GLU A 434 13.94 -19.04 -8.96
CA GLU A 434 12.88 -18.06 -8.63
C GLU A 434 13.26 -16.66 -9.13
N LEU A 435 14.50 -16.23 -8.88
CA LEU A 435 14.96 -14.91 -9.30
C LEU A 435 14.96 -14.73 -10.83
N ILE A 436 15.23 -15.81 -11.58
CA ILE A 436 15.14 -15.79 -13.05
C ILE A 436 13.65 -15.72 -13.48
N LYS A 437 12.80 -16.57 -12.90
CA LYS A 437 11.39 -16.70 -13.28
C LYS A 437 10.53 -15.48 -12.97
N ARG A 438 10.99 -14.61 -12.06
CA ARG A 438 10.39 -13.29 -11.86
C ARG A 438 10.32 -12.47 -13.15
N GLU A 439 11.40 -12.47 -13.95
CA GLU A 439 11.50 -11.64 -15.16
C GLU A 439 11.46 -12.43 -16.47
N ASN A 440 11.57 -13.76 -16.43
CA ASN A 440 11.52 -14.60 -17.62
C ASN A 440 10.74 -15.90 -17.35
N PRO A 441 9.55 -16.10 -17.97
CA PRO A 441 8.77 -17.32 -17.81
C PRO A 441 9.35 -18.53 -18.56
N PHE A 442 10.37 -18.32 -19.40
CA PHE A 442 10.99 -19.35 -20.23
C PHE A 442 12.50 -19.52 -19.95
N PRO A 443 12.94 -19.75 -18.69
CA PRO A 443 14.35 -19.92 -18.38
C PRO A 443 15.02 -21.09 -19.14
N ALA A 444 14.32 -22.20 -19.36
CA ALA A 444 14.88 -23.42 -19.95
C ALA A 444 15.00 -23.32 -21.48
N VAL A 445 14.02 -22.71 -22.16
CA VAL A 445 14.14 -22.32 -23.57
C VAL A 445 15.28 -21.31 -23.72
N CYS A 446 15.28 -20.22 -22.94
CA CYS A 446 16.33 -19.21 -23.04
C CYS A 446 17.73 -19.75 -22.70
N GLY A 447 17.87 -20.79 -21.88
CA GLY A 447 19.15 -21.46 -21.61
C GLY A 447 19.71 -22.29 -22.77
N ARG A 448 18.95 -22.41 -23.87
CA ARG A 448 19.34 -23.19 -25.05
C ARG A 448 19.50 -22.33 -26.31
N ILE A 449 18.66 -21.30 -26.45
CA ILE A 449 18.59 -20.52 -27.70
C ILE A 449 18.93 -19.02 -27.54
N CYS A 450 19.22 -18.55 -26.31
CA CYS A 450 19.58 -17.15 -26.11
C CYS A 450 20.89 -16.82 -26.85
N ASN A 451 20.93 -15.63 -27.45
CA ASN A 451 22.12 -15.10 -28.13
C ASN A 451 23.17 -14.51 -27.20
N ARG A 452 22.99 -14.62 -25.87
CA ARG A 452 24.00 -14.32 -24.83
C ARG A 452 24.56 -12.89 -24.86
N ARG A 453 23.75 -11.89 -25.23
CA ARG A 453 24.14 -10.46 -25.16
C ARG A 453 24.71 -10.03 -23.80
N CYS A 454 24.26 -10.69 -22.73
CA CYS A 454 24.77 -10.47 -21.39
C CYS A 454 26.23 -10.92 -21.19
N GLU A 455 26.68 -11.95 -21.92
CA GLU A 455 28.08 -12.40 -21.95
C GLU A 455 28.93 -11.47 -22.82
N ASP A 456 28.41 -11.03 -23.97
CA ASP A 456 29.10 -10.06 -24.85
C ASP A 456 29.40 -8.74 -24.10
N ALA A 457 28.46 -8.28 -23.29
CA ALA A 457 28.59 -7.07 -22.48
C ALA A 457 29.30 -7.31 -21.12
N CYS A 458 29.79 -8.53 -20.83
CA CYS A 458 30.36 -8.85 -19.54
C CYS A 458 31.70 -8.15 -19.34
N THR A 459 31.82 -7.31 -18.30
CA THR A 459 33.07 -6.60 -17.99
C THR A 459 34.25 -7.52 -17.70
N ARG A 460 34.02 -8.76 -17.25
CA ARG A 460 35.10 -9.73 -17.08
C ARG A 460 35.76 -10.11 -18.42
N GLY A 461 34.99 -10.08 -19.51
CA GLY A 461 35.47 -10.34 -20.85
C GLY A 461 36.53 -9.35 -21.35
N THR A 462 36.65 -8.16 -20.73
CA THR A 462 37.72 -7.21 -21.06
C THR A 462 39.05 -7.53 -20.36
N ILE A 463 39.07 -8.51 -19.45
CA ILE A 463 40.27 -8.95 -18.73
C ILE A 463 40.72 -10.31 -19.27
N ASP A 464 39.82 -11.29 -19.30
CA ASP A 464 40.09 -12.63 -19.81
C ASP A 464 38.94 -13.19 -20.65
N LYS A 465 37.91 -13.76 -20.02
CA LYS A 465 36.75 -14.36 -20.68
C LYS A 465 35.47 -13.98 -19.95
N PRO A 466 34.36 -13.78 -20.68
CA PRO A 466 33.06 -13.58 -20.07
C PRO A 466 32.70 -14.70 -19.09
N VAL A 467 31.90 -14.36 -18.07
CA VAL A 467 31.26 -15.37 -17.23
C VAL A 467 30.31 -16.19 -18.09
N ALA A 468 30.28 -17.51 -17.92
CA ALA A 468 29.37 -18.42 -18.63
C ALA A 468 27.93 -18.33 -18.09
N ILE A 469 27.34 -17.14 -18.21
CA ILE A 469 26.02 -16.73 -17.70
C ILE A 469 24.92 -17.66 -18.23
N ASP A 470 24.94 -17.99 -19.52
CA ASP A 470 23.95 -18.85 -20.18
C ASP A 470 24.09 -20.31 -19.74
N ALA A 471 25.31 -20.80 -19.56
CA ALA A 471 25.56 -22.16 -19.08
C ALA A 471 25.04 -22.36 -17.64
N VAL A 472 25.29 -21.38 -16.75
CA VAL A 472 24.75 -21.42 -15.39
C VAL A 472 23.23 -21.32 -15.40
N LYS A 473 22.67 -20.44 -16.23
CA LYS A 473 21.21 -20.32 -16.40
C LYS A 473 20.60 -21.63 -16.91
N LYS A 474 21.23 -22.31 -17.88
CA LYS A 474 20.80 -23.62 -18.38
C LYS A 474 20.79 -24.66 -17.27
N PHE A 475 21.87 -24.76 -16.49
CA PHE A 475 21.96 -25.66 -15.35
C PHE A 475 20.85 -25.41 -14.30
N LEU A 476 20.59 -24.14 -13.98
CA LEU A 476 19.52 -23.76 -13.06
C LEU A 476 18.13 -24.10 -13.64
N ALA A 477 17.92 -23.83 -14.92
CA ALA A 477 16.66 -24.07 -15.60
C ALA A 477 16.37 -25.56 -15.85
N GLU A 478 17.39 -26.42 -15.88
CA GLU A 478 17.21 -27.88 -15.90
C GLU A 478 16.51 -28.40 -14.64
N GLN A 479 16.62 -27.68 -13.51
CA GLN A 479 15.84 -27.98 -12.31
C GLN A 479 14.34 -27.72 -12.54
N ASP A 480 13.98 -26.75 -13.39
CA ASP A 480 12.59 -26.40 -13.68
C ASP A 480 11.85 -27.47 -14.49
N LEU A 481 12.60 -28.37 -15.14
CA LEU A 481 12.03 -29.47 -15.92
C LEU A 481 11.56 -30.63 -15.02
N LYS A 482 12.09 -30.73 -13.80
CA LYS A 482 11.81 -31.82 -12.85
C LYS A 482 10.68 -31.44 -11.92
N ALA A 483 9.71 -32.32 -11.69
CA ALA A 483 8.54 -32.02 -10.86
C ALA A 483 8.92 -31.70 -9.41
N GLU A 484 9.99 -32.30 -8.91
CA GLU A 484 10.43 -32.21 -7.51
C GLU A 484 11.15 -30.88 -7.23
N THR A 485 11.80 -30.30 -8.23
CA THR A 485 12.63 -29.10 -8.08
C THR A 485 12.15 -27.88 -8.85
N ARG A 486 11.10 -28.01 -9.68
CA ARG A 486 10.52 -26.89 -10.41
C ARG A 486 9.99 -25.78 -9.50
N PHE A 487 10.08 -24.56 -10.00
CA PHE A 487 9.52 -23.39 -9.33
C PHE A 487 8.21 -23.00 -10.00
N VAL A 488 7.11 -23.22 -9.29
CA VAL A 488 5.80 -22.70 -9.68
C VAL A 488 5.58 -21.39 -8.93
N PRO A 489 5.38 -20.26 -9.64
CA PRO A 489 5.15 -18.99 -8.98
C PRO A 489 3.84 -19.05 -8.18
N LYS A 490 3.83 -18.39 -7.02
CA LYS A 490 2.58 -18.20 -6.30
C LYS A 490 1.71 -17.22 -7.06
N VAL A 491 0.42 -17.52 -7.12
CA VAL A 491 -0.58 -16.62 -7.68
C VAL A 491 -0.90 -15.57 -6.63
N ASN A 492 -0.63 -14.31 -6.95
CA ASN A 492 -0.95 -13.19 -6.10
C ASN A 492 -2.40 -12.76 -6.34
N ILE A 493 -3.26 -13.10 -5.39
CA ILE A 493 -4.67 -12.75 -5.42
C ILE A 493 -4.84 -11.31 -4.93
N CYS A 494 -5.47 -10.46 -5.75
CA CYS A 494 -5.80 -9.09 -5.36
C CYS A 494 -6.73 -9.08 -4.14
N SER A 495 -6.73 -7.99 -3.36
CA SER A 495 -7.54 -7.95 -2.12
C SER A 495 -9.03 -7.95 -2.34
N ASN A 496 -9.49 -7.35 -3.43
CA ASN A 496 -10.89 -7.17 -3.75
C ASN A 496 -11.56 -8.41 -4.39
N VAL A 497 -10.84 -9.53 -4.47
CA VAL A 497 -11.34 -10.80 -4.99
C VAL A 497 -10.99 -11.95 -4.04
N GLN A 498 -11.91 -12.90 -3.90
CA GLN A 498 -11.77 -14.07 -3.01
C GLN A 498 -10.86 -15.14 -3.62
N ASP A 499 -11.02 -15.40 -4.92
CA ASP A 499 -10.16 -16.25 -5.73
C ASP A 499 -9.56 -15.40 -6.83
N ARG A 500 -9.79 -15.74 -8.10
CA ARG A 500 -9.21 -15.05 -9.25
C ARG A 500 -10.16 -14.02 -9.81
N TRP A 501 -9.63 -13.09 -10.58
CA TRP A 501 -10.43 -12.16 -11.38
C TRP A 501 -11.40 -12.91 -12.28
N GLU A 502 -12.64 -12.42 -12.34
CA GLU A 502 -13.68 -12.99 -13.20
C GLU A 502 -13.54 -12.51 -14.66
N GLU A 503 -12.87 -11.37 -14.86
CA GLU A 503 -12.63 -10.75 -16.14
C GLU A 503 -11.79 -11.66 -17.05
N LYS A 504 -12.42 -12.11 -18.13
CA LYS A 504 -11.78 -12.97 -19.12
C LYS A 504 -10.86 -12.15 -20.02
N ILE A 505 -9.62 -12.61 -20.19
CA ILE A 505 -8.63 -12.00 -21.08
C ILE A 505 -8.29 -12.99 -22.21
N ALA A 506 -8.43 -12.53 -23.45
CA ALA A 506 -8.11 -13.30 -24.64
C ALA A 506 -6.70 -12.94 -25.13
N ILE A 507 -5.86 -13.96 -25.30
CA ILE A 507 -4.53 -13.84 -25.86
C ILE A 507 -4.52 -14.57 -27.19
N ILE A 508 -4.21 -13.88 -28.28
CA ILE A 508 -4.30 -14.41 -29.64
C ILE A 508 -2.88 -14.76 -30.12
N GLY A 509 -2.55 -16.04 -30.17
CA GLY A 509 -1.24 -16.59 -30.49
C GLY A 509 -0.57 -17.22 -29.27
N GLY A 510 -0.22 -18.50 -29.38
CA GLY A 510 0.47 -19.32 -28.37
C GLY A 510 1.99 -19.34 -28.54
N GLY A 511 2.59 -18.29 -29.11
CA GLY A 511 4.03 -18.11 -29.17
C GLY A 511 4.63 -17.54 -27.86
N PRO A 512 5.95 -17.29 -27.81
CA PRO A 512 6.63 -16.77 -26.61
C PRO A 512 5.97 -15.50 -26.04
N ALA A 513 5.58 -14.57 -26.89
CA ALA A 513 4.97 -13.30 -26.47
C ALA A 513 3.59 -13.52 -25.81
N GLY A 514 2.72 -14.32 -26.43
CA GLY A 514 1.39 -14.60 -25.90
C GLY A 514 1.45 -15.42 -24.61
N LEU A 515 2.28 -16.46 -24.58
CA LEU A 515 2.48 -17.28 -23.39
C LEU A 515 3.13 -16.50 -22.24
N SER A 516 4.08 -15.60 -22.52
CA SER A 516 4.65 -14.71 -21.49
C SER A 516 3.59 -13.77 -20.91
N CYS A 517 2.73 -13.20 -21.75
CA CYS A 517 1.60 -12.38 -21.28
C CYS A 517 0.65 -13.22 -20.40
N ALA A 518 0.32 -14.43 -20.83
CA ALA A 518 -0.54 -15.35 -20.09
C ALA A 518 0.03 -15.71 -18.72
N TYR A 519 1.34 -15.99 -18.66
CA TYR A 519 2.04 -16.29 -17.40
C TYR A 519 1.89 -15.15 -16.39
N TYR A 520 2.22 -13.92 -16.78
CA TYR A 520 2.18 -12.78 -15.85
C TYR A 520 0.75 -12.43 -15.42
N LEU A 521 -0.23 -12.52 -16.33
CA LEU A 521 -1.64 -12.34 -16.00
C LEU A 521 -2.13 -13.41 -15.00
N ALA A 522 -1.75 -14.68 -15.23
CA ALA A 522 -2.11 -15.77 -14.32
C ALA A 522 -1.46 -15.61 -12.94
N VAL A 523 -0.20 -15.18 -12.87
CA VAL A 523 0.49 -14.85 -11.61
C VAL A 523 -0.20 -13.69 -10.87
N GLN A 524 -0.79 -12.73 -11.59
CA GLN A 524 -1.58 -11.63 -11.01
C GLN A 524 -3.04 -12.01 -10.70
N GLY A 525 -3.38 -13.30 -10.76
CA GLY A 525 -4.70 -13.80 -10.38
C GLY A 525 -5.76 -13.75 -11.48
N TYR A 526 -5.41 -13.48 -12.75
CA TYR A 526 -6.37 -13.64 -13.85
C TYR A 526 -6.46 -15.09 -14.32
N LYS A 527 -7.50 -15.40 -15.11
CA LYS A 527 -7.68 -16.68 -15.85
C LYS A 527 -7.60 -16.42 -17.37
N PRO A 528 -6.40 -16.14 -17.93
CA PRO A 528 -6.28 -15.83 -19.35
C PRO A 528 -6.52 -17.07 -20.23
N THR A 529 -7.17 -16.88 -21.37
CA THR A 529 -7.32 -17.90 -22.43
C THR A 529 -6.44 -17.54 -23.61
N VAL A 530 -5.53 -18.44 -23.97
CA VAL A 530 -4.68 -18.36 -25.17
C VAL A 530 -5.38 -19.10 -26.31
N PHE A 531 -5.60 -18.42 -27.44
CA PHE A 531 -6.10 -18.99 -28.68
C PHE A 531 -4.93 -19.18 -29.64
N GLU A 532 -4.63 -20.43 -29.99
CA GLU A 532 -3.54 -20.82 -30.89
C GLU A 532 -4.12 -21.49 -32.14
N LYS A 533 -3.66 -21.07 -33.31
CA LYS A 533 -4.10 -21.60 -34.61
C LYS A 533 -3.58 -23.02 -34.84
N ASN A 534 -2.34 -23.30 -34.45
CA ASN A 534 -1.71 -24.59 -34.67
C ASN A 534 -2.19 -25.63 -33.65
N GLU A 535 -1.82 -26.89 -33.90
CA GLU A 535 -2.20 -28.04 -33.06
C GLU A 535 -1.63 -27.96 -31.63
N GLU A 536 -0.44 -27.39 -31.46
CA GLU A 536 0.25 -27.26 -30.19
C GLU A 536 0.77 -25.84 -29.94
N PRO A 537 0.78 -25.35 -28.69
CA PRO A 537 1.36 -24.06 -28.36
C PRO A 537 2.90 -24.10 -28.39
N GLY A 538 3.50 -22.92 -28.52
CA GLY A 538 4.94 -22.68 -28.57
C GLY A 538 5.35 -21.78 -29.74
N GLY A 539 4.48 -21.62 -30.75
CA GLY A 539 4.76 -20.81 -31.95
C GLY A 539 6.10 -21.19 -32.59
N MET A 540 6.91 -20.18 -32.93
CA MET A 540 8.23 -20.40 -33.54
C MET A 540 9.19 -21.23 -32.69
N LEU A 541 9.02 -21.31 -31.36
CA LEU A 541 9.84 -22.20 -30.53
C LEU A 541 9.65 -23.66 -30.93
N ARG A 542 8.41 -24.05 -31.23
CA ARG A 542 8.03 -25.43 -31.55
C ARG A 542 8.14 -25.73 -33.04
N TYR A 543 7.70 -24.80 -33.89
CA TYR A 543 7.56 -25.02 -35.33
C TYR A 543 8.75 -24.52 -36.14
N GLY A 544 9.56 -23.60 -35.61
CA GLY A 544 10.68 -23.01 -36.33
C GLY A 544 12.06 -23.50 -35.90
N ILE A 545 12.25 -23.81 -34.61
CA ILE A 545 13.58 -24.17 -34.07
C ILE A 545 13.79 -25.69 -34.16
N PRO A 546 14.90 -26.17 -34.74
CA PRO A 546 15.19 -27.61 -34.81
C PRO A 546 15.39 -28.26 -33.44
N SER A 547 14.94 -29.51 -33.28
CA SER A 547 14.99 -30.25 -32.00
C SER A 547 16.38 -30.41 -31.40
N TYR A 548 17.44 -30.47 -32.24
CA TYR A 548 18.81 -30.56 -31.73
C TYR A 548 19.28 -29.27 -31.02
N LYS A 549 18.61 -28.13 -31.24
CA LYS A 549 18.83 -26.88 -30.49
C LYS A 549 17.85 -26.75 -29.32
N LEU A 550 16.58 -27.05 -29.55
CA LEU A 550 15.53 -26.91 -28.55
C LEU A 550 14.57 -28.09 -28.63
N ASP A 551 14.64 -28.95 -27.61
CA ASP A 551 13.76 -30.10 -27.51
C ASP A 551 12.30 -29.66 -27.26
N LYS A 552 11.35 -30.36 -27.90
CA LYS A 552 9.91 -30.11 -27.74
C LYS A 552 9.43 -30.39 -26.32
N ASP A 553 10.09 -31.30 -25.60
CA ASP A 553 9.77 -31.62 -24.21
C ASP A 553 10.12 -30.48 -23.26
N VAL A 554 11.16 -29.70 -23.57
CA VAL A 554 11.52 -28.49 -22.81
C VAL A 554 10.43 -27.44 -22.95
N ILE A 555 9.94 -27.22 -24.18
CA ILE A 555 8.85 -26.28 -24.45
C ILE A 555 7.58 -26.72 -23.72
N LYS A 556 7.25 -28.01 -23.79
CA LYS A 556 6.08 -28.59 -23.12
C LYS A 556 6.15 -28.38 -21.61
N ALA A 557 7.28 -28.67 -20.98
CA ALA A 557 7.47 -28.52 -19.54
C ALA A 557 7.23 -27.07 -19.06
N GLU A 558 7.73 -26.06 -19.77
CA GLU A 558 7.51 -24.66 -19.39
C GLU A 558 6.05 -24.21 -19.60
N ILE A 559 5.39 -24.72 -20.64
CA ILE A 559 3.95 -24.47 -20.87
C ILE A 559 3.08 -25.17 -19.82
N ASP A 560 3.47 -26.35 -19.36
CA ASP A 560 2.71 -27.08 -18.34
C ASP A 560 2.69 -26.32 -17.00
N ILE A 561 3.75 -25.59 -16.67
CA ILE A 561 3.76 -24.67 -15.51
C ILE A 561 2.72 -23.55 -15.70
N MET A 562 2.56 -23.03 -16.92
CA MET A 562 1.54 -22.01 -17.21
C MET A 562 0.13 -22.57 -17.03
N ARG A 563 -0.10 -23.81 -17.46
CA ARG A 563 -1.38 -24.51 -17.22
C ARG A 563 -1.64 -24.72 -15.73
N GLU A 564 -0.61 -25.12 -14.98
CA GLU A 564 -0.69 -25.34 -13.52
C GLU A 564 -1.09 -24.06 -12.78
N ILE A 565 -0.62 -22.89 -13.21
CA ILE A 565 -1.01 -21.60 -12.63
C ILE A 565 -2.31 -21.03 -13.19
N GLY A 566 -3.04 -21.78 -14.02
CA GLY A 566 -4.41 -21.44 -14.45
C GLY A 566 -4.54 -20.80 -15.84
N VAL A 567 -3.53 -20.90 -16.71
CA VAL A 567 -3.65 -20.48 -18.12
C VAL A 567 -4.42 -21.53 -18.91
N GLU A 568 -5.51 -21.12 -19.56
CA GLU A 568 -6.24 -21.95 -20.51
C GLU A 568 -5.63 -21.80 -21.91
N ILE A 569 -5.40 -22.90 -22.63
CA ILE A 569 -4.85 -22.86 -23.99
C ILE A 569 -5.78 -23.65 -24.91
N ARG A 570 -6.36 -22.97 -25.90
CA ARG A 570 -7.22 -23.53 -26.95
C ARG A 570 -6.46 -23.54 -28.26
N THR A 571 -6.07 -24.73 -28.70
CA THR A 571 -5.36 -24.95 -29.97
C THR A 571 -6.35 -25.20 -31.12
N GLY A 572 -5.88 -25.11 -32.37
CA GLY A 572 -6.72 -25.27 -33.55
C GLY A 572 -7.73 -24.14 -33.79
N VAL A 573 -7.54 -22.95 -33.20
CA VAL A 573 -8.45 -21.81 -33.33
C VAL A 573 -7.74 -20.62 -33.96
N GLU A 574 -8.11 -20.29 -35.20
CA GLU A 574 -7.63 -19.11 -35.93
C GLU A 574 -8.58 -17.92 -35.71
N VAL A 575 -8.19 -17.01 -34.80
CA VAL A 575 -8.95 -15.77 -34.58
C VAL A 575 -8.85 -14.87 -35.80
N GLY A 576 -10.00 -14.53 -36.38
CA GLY A 576 -10.15 -13.86 -37.68
C GLY A 576 -10.82 -14.75 -38.73
N LYS A 577 -10.81 -16.08 -38.55
CA LYS A 577 -11.51 -17.04 -39.41
C LYS A 577 -12.55 -17.86 -38.65
N ASP A 578 -12.12 -18.57 -37.61
CA ASP A 578 -12.99 -19.47 -36.83
C ASP A 578 -13.80 -18.69 -35.80
N ILE A 579 -13.20 -17.63 -35.25
CA ILE A 579 -13.82 -16.72 -34.28
C ILE A 579 -13.29 -15.31 -34.47
N THR A 580 -14.11 -14.30 -34.27
CA THR A 580 -13.71 -12.89 -34.37
C THR A 580 -13.56 -12.24 -32.99
N ILE A 581 -12.83 -11.12 -32.92
CA ILE A 581 -12.73 -10.32 -31.68
C ILE A 581 -14.12 -9.86 -31.21
N ALA A 582 -15.04 -9.54 -32.14
CA ALA A 582 -16.40 -9.15 -31.79
C ALA A 582 -17.15 -10.30 -31.08
N GLN A 583 -17.09 -11.51 -31.64
CA GLN A 583 -17.67 -12.70 -31.00
C GLN A 583 -17.02 -13.02 -29.64
N LEU A 584 -15.70 -12.82 -29.50
CA LEU A 584 -15.05 -12.96 -28.20
C LEU A 584 -15.54 -11.91 -27.18
N ARG A 585 -15.81 -10.67 -27.60
CA ARG A 585 -16.42 -9.65 -26.73
C ARG A 585 -17.83 -10.07 -26.29
N GLU A 586 -18.62 -10.64 -27.20
CA GLU A 586 -19.94 -11.20 -26.89
C GLU A 586 -19.85 -12.37 -25.89
N GLN A 587 -18.77 -13.16 -25.93
CA GLN A 587 -18.46 -14.21 -24.95
C GLN A 587 -17.92 -13.69 -23.60
N GLY A 588 -17.89 -12.36 -23.41
CA GLY A 588 -17.51 -11.73 -22.15
C GLY A 588 -16.03 -11.39 -22.00
N TYR A 589 -15.18 -11.61 -23.01
CA TYR A 589 -13.77 -11.21 -22.96
C TYR A 589 -13.63 -9.68 -22.91
N LYS A 590 -12.87 -9.17 -21.94
CA LYS A 590 -12.69 -7.74 -21.67
C LYS A 590 -11.35 -7.21 -22.17
N GLY A 591 -10.30 -8.02 -22.09
CA GLY A 591 -8.95 -7.69 -22.56
C GLY A 591 -8.53 -8.55 -23.75
N PHE A 592 -7.75 -7.97 -24.66
CA PHE A 592 -7.24 -8.64 -25.86
C PHE A 592 -5.76 -8.33 -26.04
N TYR A 593 -4.93 -9.37 -26.18
CA TYR A 593 -3.51 -9.23 -26.53
C TYR A 593 -3.23 -10.00 -27.82
N VAL A 594 -2.81 -9.30 -28.87
CA VAL A 594 -2.54 -9.89 -30.18
C VAL A 594 -1.06 -10.22 -30.29
N ALA A 595 -0.73 -11.50 -30.33
CA ALA A 595 0.62 -12.06 -30.30
C ALA A 595 0.84 -13.12 -31.39
N ILE A 596 0.24 -12.90 -32.57
CA ILE A 596 0.29 -13.85 -33.71
C ILE A 596 1.67 -13.95 -34.37
N GLY A 597 2.60 -13.03 -34.06
CA GLY A 597 3.91 -12.96 -34.71
C GLY A 597 3.82 -12.40 -36.14
N CYS A 598 4.84 -12.68 -36.94
CA CYS A 598 4.84 -12.40 -38.38
C CYS A 598 4.44 -13.70 -39.09
N GLN A 599 3.17 -13.80 -39.49
CA GLN A 599 2.56 -14.99 -40.10
C GLN A 599 2.78 -15.03 -41.61
#